data_AF-A0A7S2Z2G5-F1
#
_entry.id   AF-A0A7S2Z2G5-F1
#
_cell.length_a   1.000
_cell.length_b   1.000
_cell.length_c   1.000
_cell.angle_alpha   90.00
_cell.angle_beta   90.00
_cell.angle_gamma   90.00
#
_symmetry.space_group_name_H-M   'P 1'
#
loop_
_entity.id
_entity.type
_entity.pdbx_description
1 polymer ?
#
loop_
_entity_poly.entity_id
_entity_poly.type
_entity_poly.pdbx_seq_one_letter_code
_entity_poly.pdbx_strand_id
1 'polypeptide(L)'
;SETALGKDNAAAVKAAAGEGAGRSLFLLQHIQMWTKLRPYYRTLLVEASKLFDMHVYTMGERGYAMEMVKLLDPDGSFFGDHVVSKNDSTSRSVKDLDVLIGSEKSVLILDDSPHVWHKHRANVLEIERYHFFPSSLKHFRMKGRCLLEREGDEDPALGPLASVLEVLKEVHREYFATENPQEHDVREILKRRKAAVLSGCKICFSRCFPKGTEPGDHPLWKLAEELGAVCSVDLDGTVTHVVTTSEGTEKALKAAEMGIHVVKPGWIHASLYHFKKAPTVD
;
A
#
# COMPACT_ATOMS: atom_id res chain seq x y z
N SER A 1 -16.26 -28.40 -22.63
CA SER A 1 -14.83 -28.64 -22.40
C SER A 1 -14.36 -27.67 -21.32
N GLU A 2 -14.50 -28.07 -20.06
CA GLU A 2 -13.86 -27.37 -18.93
C GLU A 2 -12.35 -27.48 -19.11
N THR A 3 -11.69 -26.35 -19.35
CA THR A 3 -10.24 -26.28 -19.55
C THR A 3 -9.52 -26.63 -18.25
N ALA A 4 -8.42 -27.39 -18.35
CA ALA A 4 -7.62 -27.87 -17.23
C ALA A 4 -7.20 -26.77 -16.23
N LEU A 5 -7.12 -25.52 -16.68
CA LEU A 5 -6.84 -24.32 -15.87
C LEU A 5 -7.89 -24.03 -14.77
N GLY A 6 -9.13 -24.53 -14.90
CA GLY A 6 -10.20 -24.31 -13.91
C GLY A 6 -10.15 -25.27 -12.72
N LYS A 7 -9.62 -26.48 -12.91
CA LYS A 7 -9.58 -27.52 -11.87
C LYS A 7 -8.45 -27.28 -10.85
N ASP A 8 -7.31 -26.79 -11.32
CA ASP A 8 -6.15 -26.49 -10.47
C ASP A 8 -6.44 -25.33 -9.50
N ASN A 9 -7.20 -24.32 -9.96
CA ASN A 9 -7.65 -23.21 -9.09
C ASN A 9 -8.65 -23.66 -8.02
N ALA A 10 -9.54 -24.60 -8.32
CA ALA A 10 -10.55 -25.06 -7.37
C ALA A 10 -9.93 -25.85 -6.20
N ALA A 11 -8.87 -26.63 -6.46
CA ALA A 11 -8.14 -27.37 -5.44
C ALA A 11 -7.35 -26.43 -4.51
N ALA A 12 -6.63 -25.45 -5.07
CA ALA A 12 -5.89 -24.45 -4.29
C ALA A 12 -6.82 -23.57 -3.43
N VAL A 13 -7.99 -23.21 -3.98
CA VAL A 13 -9.03 -22.47 -3.25
C VAL A 13 -9.63 -23.29 -2.12
N LYS A 14 -9.86 -24.60 -2.29
CA LYS A 14 -10.30 -25.49 -1.20
C LYS A 14 -9.26 -25.60 -0.08
N ALA A 15 -7.97 -25.66 -0.42
CA ALA A 15 -6.88 -25.72 0.56
C ALA A 15 -6.79 -24.43 1.41
N ALA A 16 -7.05 -23.27 0.82
CA ALA A 16 -7.03 -21.98 1.52
C ALA A 16 -8.30 -21.64 2.32
N ALA A 17 -9.38 -22.44 2.20
CA ALA A 17 -10.71 -22.15 2.76
C ALA A 17 -11.01 -22.82 4.12
N GLY A 18 -9.99 -23.18 4.91
CA GLY A 18 -10.15 -23.85 6.21
C GLY A 18 -11.19 -23.19 7.13
N GLU A 19 -12.10 -24.00 7.68
CA GLU A 19 -13.21 -23.56 8.54
C GLU A 19 -12.74 -23.34 9.99
N GLY A 20 -13.06 -22.16 10.53
CA GLY A 20 -12.68 -21.72 11.88
C GLY A 20 -12.28 -20.24 11.86
N ALA A 21 -12.06 -19.62 13.03
CA ALA A 21 -11.75 -18.18 13.21
C ALA A 21 -10.51 -17.63 12.45
N GLY A 22 -9.87 -18.45 11.60
CA GLY A 22 -8.83 -18.09 10.63
C GLY A 22 -9.28 -18.14 9.16
N ARG A 23 -10.57 -18.34 8.86
CA ARG A 23 -11.08 -18.35 7.48
C ARG A 23 -10.97 -16.95 6.88
N SER A 24 -10.17 -16.84 5.83
CA SER A 24 -9.96 -15.58 5.09
C SER A 24 -10.45 -15.66 3.64
N LEU A 25 -10.83 -16.85 3.14
CA LEU A 25 -11.30 -17.06 1.78
C LEU A 25 -12.79 -17.44 1.75
N PHE A 26 -13.56 -16.66 1.01
CA PHE A 26 -15.02 -16.73 0.95
C PHE A 26 -15.50 -16.81 -0.49
N LEU A 27 -16.55 -17.60 -0.72
CA LEU A 27 -17.33 -17.57 -1.96
C LEU A 27 -18.67 -16.90 -1.65
N LEU A 28 -18.86 -15.69 -2.15
CA LEU A 28 -20.13 -14.98 -2.09
C LEU A 28 -21.02 -15.47 -3.23
N GLN A 29 -21.78 -16.53 -2.96
CA GLN A 29 -22.58 -17.24 -3.97
C GLN A 29 -23.58 -16.32 -4.68
N HIS A 30 -24.20 -15.37 -3.99
CA HIS A 30 -25.23 -14.50 -4.57
C HIS A 30 -24.67 -13.49 -5.60
N ILE A 31 -23.36 -13.20 -5.57
CA ILE A 31 -22.65 -12.40 -6.60
C ILE A 31 -21.58 -13.20 -7.35
N GLN A 32 -21.55 -14.53 -7.16
CA GLN A 32 -20.62 -15.46 -7.83
C GLN A 32 -19.15 -15.03 -7.74
N MET A 33 -18.71 -14.58 -6.56
CA MET A 33 -17.38 -13.96 -6.40
C MET A 33 -16.58 -14.60 -5.26
N TRP A 34 -15.31 -14.90 -5.55
CA TRP A 34 -14.33 -15.25 -4.53
C TRP A 34 -13.73 -13.99 -3.90
N THR A 35 -13.68 -13.96 -2.59
CA THR A 35 -13.18 -12.83 -1.79
C THR A 35 -12.17 -13.34 -0.78
N LYS A 36 -10.98 -12.75 -0.80
CA LYS A 36 -9.93 -13.03 0.16
C LYS A 36 -9.73 -11.81 1.06
N LEU A 37 -9.94 -11.99 2.36
CA LEU A 37 -9.59 -11.00 3.36
C LEU A 37 -8.08 -11.00 3.57
N ARG A 38 -7.49 -9.80 3.52
CA ARG A 38 -6.05 -9.62 3.65
C ARG A 38 -5.58 -10.03 5.05
N PRO A 39 -4.45 -10.75 5.19
CA PRO A 39 -3.91 -11.10 6.51
C PRO A 39 -3.82 -9.88 7.44
N TYR A 40 -4.12 -10.09 8.73
CA TYR A 40 -4.11 -9.04 9.77
C TYR A 40 -5.27 -8.02 9.74
N TYR A 41 -6.22 -8.10 8.80
CA TYR A 41 -7.34 -7.14 8.71
C TYR A 41 -8.12 -6.96 10.02
N ARG A 42 -8.41 -8.05 10.74
CA ARG A 42 -9.23 -7.99 11.96
C ARG A 42 -8.53 -7.25 13.09
N THR A 43 -7.24 -7.51 13.28
CA THR A 43 -6.42 -6.82 14.29
C THR A 43 -6.32 -5.34 13.97
N LEU A 44 -6.08 -5.00 12.68
CA LEU A 44 -6.11 -3.61 12.23
C LEU A 44 -7.43 -2.93 12.59
N LEU A 45 -8.59 -3.50 12.24
CA LEU A 45 -9.90 -2.89 12.50
C LEU A 45 -10.18 -2.72 13.99
N VAL A 46 -9.90 -3.75 14.81
CA VAL A 46 -10.10 -3.69 16.28
C VAL A 46 -9.21 -2.63 16.94
N GLU A 47 -7.97 -2.49 16.50
CA GLU A 47 -7.03 -1.54 17.10
C GLU A 47 -7.24 -0.12 16.58
N ALA A 48 -7.59 0.04 15.30
CA ALA A 48 -7.90 1.33 14.69
C ALA A 48 -9.22 1.90 15.22
N SER A 49 -10.25 1.09 15.46
CA SER A 49 -11.55 1.56 15.99
C SER A 49 -11.47 2.20 17.38
N LYS A 50 -10.41 1.91 18.14
CA LYS A 50 -10.13 2.54 19.44
C LYS A 50 -9.58 3.97 19.31
N LEU A 51 -9.13 4.34 18.13
CA LEU A 51 -8.36 5.56 17.86
C LEU A 51 -9.02 6.44 16.79
N PHE A 52 -9.84 5.88 15.92
CA PHE A 52 -10.41 6.56 14.76
C PHE A 52 -11.88 6.21 14.57
N ASP A 53 -12.65 7.20 14.14
CA ASP A 53 -13.94 6.96 13.49
C ASP A 53 -13.68 6.38 12.09
N MET A 54 -14.15 5.16 11.85
CA MET A 54 -13.80 4.41 10.64
C MET A 54 -14.87 4.52 9.56
N HIS A 55 -14.42 4.74 8.33
CA HIS A 55 -15.27 4.88 7.14
C HIS A 55 -14.82 3.93 6.04
N VAL A 56 -15.76 3.38 5.28
CA VAL A 56 -15.47 2.67 4.03
C VAL A 56 -15.75 3.59 2.86
N TYR A 57 -14.75 3.85 2.01
CA TYR A 57 -14.93 4.56 0.74
C TYR A 57 -14.46 3.68 -0.41
N THR A 58 -15.41 3.15 -1.19
CA THR A 58 -15.12 2.30 -2.35
C THR A 58 -15.65 2.86 -3.67
N MET A 59 -14.94 2.57 -4.76
CA MET A 59 -15.43 2.79 -6.13
C MET A 59 -16.32 1.63 -6.62
N GLY A 60 -16.62 0.65 -5.76
CA GLY A 60 -17.62 -0.37 -6.01
C GLY A 60 -19.05 0.17 -5.85
N GLU A 61 -20.01 -0.49 -6.49
CA GLU A 61 -21.43 -0.17 -6.32
C GLU A 61 -21.90 -0.49 -4.89
N ARG A 62 -22.95 0.19 -4.42
CA ARG A 62 -23.45 0.05 -3.05
C ARG A 62 -23.74 -1.38 -2.63
N GLY A 63 -24.38 -2.18 -3.50
CA GLY A 63 -24.69 -3.58 -3.21
C GLY A 63 -23.43 -4.40 -2.90
N TYR A 64 -22.39 -4.26 -3.72
CA TYR A 64 -21.09 -4.88 -3.49
C TYR A 64 -20.44 -4.39 -2.19
N ALA A 65 -20.46 -3.07 -1.95
CA ALA A 65 -19.87 -2.48 -0.75
C ALA A 65 -20.48 -3.06 0.54
N MET A 66 -21.81 -3.17 0.58
CA MET A 66 -22.52 -3.74 1.74
C MET A 66 -22.17 -5.21 1.96
N GLU A 67 -21.97 -6.01 0.91
CA GLU A 67 -21.53 -7.40 1.07
C GLU A 67 -20.11 -7.51 1.62
N MET A 68 -19.20 -6.60 1.23
CA MET A 68 -17.86 -6.54 1.82
C MET A 68 -17.92 -6.10 3.30
N VAL A 69 -18.75 -5.11 3.63
CA VAL A 69 -18.93 -4.64 5.01
C VAL A 69 -19.48 -5.76 5.89
N LYS A 70 -20.47 -6.54 5.43
CA LYS A 70 -20.97 -7.71 6.17
C LYS A 70 -19.89 -8.76 6.47
N LEU A 71 -18.91 -8.93 5.58
CA LEU A 71 -17.77 -9.83 5.81
C LEU A 71 -16.77 -9.24 6.83
N LEU A 72 -16.52 -7.93 6.77
CA LEU A 72 -15.53 -7.26 7.62
C LEU A 72 -16.05 -6.92 9.02
N ASP A 73 -17.33 -6.54 9.11
CA ASP A 73 -17.99 -5.96 10.28
C ASP A 73 -19.44 -6.49 10.41
N PRO A 74 -19.61 -7.79 10.73
CA PRO A 74 -20.92 -8.43 10.78
C PRO A 74 -21.83 -7.91 11.91
N ASP A 75 -21.27 -7.33 12.96
CA ASP A 75 -22.01 -6.75 14.10
C ASP A 75 -22.17 -5.23 14.01
N GLY A 76 -21.58 -4.58 13.00
CA GLY A 76 -21.67 -3.14 12.79
C GLY A 76 -20.85 -2.31 13.79
N SER A 77 -19.91 -2.94 14.50
CA SER A 77 -19.11 -2.29 15.55
C SER A 77 -17.99 -1.40 15.01
N PHE A 78 -17.64 -1.54 13.73
CA PHE A 78 -16.51 -0.84 13.12
C PHE A 78 -16.93 0.36 12.27
N PHE A 79 -17.90 0.18 11.37
CA PHE A 79 -18.24 1.20 10.38
C PHE A 79 -19.62 1.82 10.58
N GLY A 80 -20.55 1.13 11.25
CA GLY A 80 -21.94 1.58 11.35
C GLY A 80 -22.52 1.95 9.98
N ASP A 81 -23.04 3.18 9.84
CA ASP A 81 -23.60 3.71 8.59
C ASP A 81 -22.56 4.43 7.69
N HIS A 82 -21.28 4.45 8.08
CA HIS A 82 -20.21 5.19 7.42
C HIS A 82 -19.65 4.50 6.16
N VAL A 83 -20.53 4.23 5.19
CA VAL A 83 -20.19 3.54 3.93
C VAL A 83 -20.51 4.42 2.73
N VAL A 84 -19.46 4.89 2.06
CA VAL A 84 -19.49 5.64 0.81
C VAL A 84 -19.16 4.70 -0.36
N SER A 85 -20.10 4.53 -1.27
CA SER A 85 -19.93 3.75 -2.50
C SER A 85 -19.79 4.64 -3.73
N LYS A 86 -19.55 4.04 -4.91
CA LYS A 86 -19.54 4.77 -6.18
C LYS A 86 -20.82 5.55 -6.44
N ASN A 87 -21.95 5.05 -5.95
CA ASN A 87 -23.26 5.70 -6.09
C ASN A 87 -23.36 6.98 -5.27
N ASP A 88 -22.56 7.10 -4.22
CA ASP A 88 -22.58 8.21 -3.25
C ASP A 88 -21.48 9.24 -3.56
N SER A 89 -20.50 8.88 -4.41
CA SER A 89 -19.37 9.73 -4.80
C SER A 89 -19.78 10.88 -5.74
N THR A 90 -19.27 12.08 -5.49
CA THR A 90 -19.51 13.27 -6.32
C THR A 90 -18.86 13.18 -7.70
N SER A 91 -17.89 12.27 -7.88
CA SER A 91 -17.24 11.96 -9.15
C SER A 91 -17.20 10.46 -9.43
N ARG A 92 -17.34 10.08 -10.71
CA ARG A 92 -17.31 8.68 -11.17
C ARG A 92 -15.90 8.07 -11.19
N SER A 93 -14.84 8.88 -11.16
CA SER A 93 -13.46 8.44 -11.34
C SER A 93 -12.47 8.95 -10.29
N VAL A 94 -12.94 9.76 -9.33
CA VAL A 94 -12.12 10.42 -8.31
C VAL A 94 -12.84 10.31 -6.97
N LYS A 95 -12.07 10.17 -5.89
CA LYS A 95 -12.59 10.25 -4.52
C LYS A 95 -12.25 11.62 -3.92
N ASP A 96 -13.18 12.18 -3.17
CA ASP A 96 -13.04 13.48 -2.50
C ASP A 96 -13.55 13.34 -1.05
N LEU A 97 -13.04 14.18 -0.14
CA LEU A 97 -13.45 14.20 1.27
C LEU A 97 -14.73 15.04 1.47
N ASP A 98 -15.30 15.61 0.40
CA ASP A 98 -16.53 16.40 0.42
C ASP A 98 -17.77 15.65 0.95
N VAL A 99 -17.76 14.32 0.86
CA VAL A 99 -18.80 13.42 1.40
C VAL A 99 -18.54 12.95 2.83
N LEU A 100 -17.39 13.30 3.42
CA LEU A 100 -17.02 12.92 4.79
C LEU A 100 -17.09 14.12 5.73
N ILE A 101 -17.68 13.92 6.91
CA ILE A 101 -17.75 14.96 7.94
C ILE A 101 -16.39 15.02 8.63
N GLY A 102 -15.61 16.07 8.39
CA GLY A 102 -14.33 16.25 9.06
C GLY A 102 -13.46 17.34 8.44
N SER A 103 -12.47 17.80 9.21
CA SER A 103 -11.40 18.64 8.67
C SER A 103 -10.39 17.76 7.95
N GLU A 104 -9.93 18.13 6.74
CA GLU A 104 -8.84 17.42 6.05
C GLU A 104 -7.60 17.27 6.94
N LYS A 105 -7.41 18.16 7.90
CA LYS A 105 -6.31 18.11 8.85
C LYS A 105 -6.36 16.93 9.82
N SER A 106 -7.51 16.26 9.96
CA SER A 106 -7.73 15.14 10.89
C SER A 106 -8.11 13.83 10.18
N VAL A 107 -8.09 13.78 8.84
CA VAL A 107 -8.48 12.58 8.08
C VAL A 107 -7.25 11.88 7.51
N LEU A 108 -7.14 10.58 7.78
CA LEU A 108 -6.17 9.68 7.14
C LEU A 108 -6.89 8.76 6.16
N ILE A 109 -6.25 8.52 5.02
CA ILE A 109 -6.80 7.70 3.93
C ILE A 109 -5.89 6.49 3.71
N LEU A 110 -6.40 5.28 3.90
CA LEU A 110 -5.69 4.04 3.55
C LEU A 110 -6.19 3.55 2.20
N ASP A 111 -5.34 3.62 1.16
CA ASP A 111 -5.74 3.25 -0.21
C ASP A 111 -4.51 2.78 -1.02
N ASP A 112 -4.69 1.77 -1.88
CA ASP A 112 -3.64 1.25 -2.78
C ASP A 112 -3.52 2.03 -4.09
N SER A 113 -4.39 3.03 -4.28
CA SER A 113 -4.52 3.79 -5.52
C SER A 113 -4.48 5.30 -5.23
N PRO A 114 -3.35 5.85 -4.74
CA PRO A 114 -3.25 7.27 -4.35
C PRO A 114 -3.64 8.24 -5.48
N HIS A 115 -3.53 7.82 -6.73
CA HIS A 115 -3.93 8.63 -7.88
C HIS A 115 -5.44 8.94 -7.94
N VAL A 116 -6.32 8.21 -7.23
CA VAL A 116 -7.76 8.54 -7.21
C VAL A 116 -8.09 9.69 -6.23
N TRP A 117 -7.12 10.11 -5.42
CA TRP A 117 -7.23 11.15 -4.39
C TRP A 117 -6.48 12.43 -4.80
N HIS A 118 -6.81 13.02 -5.95
CA HIS A 118 -6.02 14.11 -6.55
C HIS A 118 -5.80 15.31 -5.62
N LYS A 119 -6.84 15.72 -4.87
CA LYS A 119 -6.76 16.86 -3.93
C LYS A 119 -6.18 16.46 -2.57
N HIS A 120 -6.29 15.18 -2.22
CA HIS A 120 -6.05 14.67 -0.86
C HIS A 120 -4.87 13.71 -0.79
N ARG A 121 -3.96 13.72 -1.79
CA ARG A 121 -2.79 12.83 -1.83
C ARG A 121 -1.93 12.95 -0.56
N ALA A 122 -1.89 14.12 0.06
CA ALA A 122 -1.16 14.35 1.30
C ALA A 122 -1.75 13.60 2.52
N ASN A 123 -3.02 13.21 2.47
CA ASN A 123 -3.71 12.42 3.50
C ASN A 123 -3.56 10.90 3.29
N VAL A 124 -3.01 10.47 2.14
CA VAL A 124 -2.97 9.06 1.76
C VAL A 124 -1.76 8.35 2.38
N LEU A 125 -2.08 7.36 3.21
CA LEU A 125 -1.24 6.23 3.57
C LEU A 125 -1.35 5.18 2.46
N GLU A 126 -0.41 5.24 1.52
CA GLU A 126 -0.36 4.29 0.40
C GLU A 126 0.04 2.90 0.91
N ILE A 127 -0.77 1.91 0.58
CA ILE A 127 -0.50 0.51 0.91
C ILE A 127 -0.27 -0.32 -0.35
N GLU A 128 0.60 -1.32 -0.28
CA GLU A 128 0.81 -2.24 -1.38
C GLU A 128 -0.51 -2.90 -1.81
N ARG A 129 -0.76 -2.94 -3.11
CA ARG A 129 -1.95 -3.60 -3.67
C ARG A 129 -1.92 -5.10 -3.41
N TYR A 130 -3.04 -5.63 -2.90
CA TYR A 130 -3.16 -7.03 -2.54
C TYR A 130 -3.49 -7.91 -3.76
N HIS A 131 -2.48 -8.61 -4.28
CA HIS A 131 -2.60 -9.51 -5.44
C HIS A 131 -2.68 -10.97 -5.04
N PHE A 132 -3.77 -11.37 -4.37
CA PHE A 132 -3.99 -12.77 -4.03
C PHE A 132 -4.35 -13.64 -5.23
N PHE A 133 -5.32 -13.21 -6.05
CA PHE A 133 -5.80 -13.97 -7.20
C PHE A 133 -5.08 -13.60 -8.51
N PRO A 134 -4.92 -14.54 -9.45
CA PRO A 134 -4.34 -14.28 -10.77
C PRO A 134 -5.14 -13.23 -11.58
N SER A 135 -6.46 -13.16 -11.38
CA SER A 135 -7.32 -12.17 -12.04
C SER A 135 -6.94 -10.73 -11.70
N SER A 136 -6.46 -10.49 -10.47
CA SER A 136 -5.98 -9.18 -10.03
C SER A 136 -4.76 -8.73 -10.83
N LEU A 137 -3.73 -9.59 -10.96
CA LEU A 137 -2.54 -9.26 -11.76
C LEU A 137 -2.90 -8.94 -13.23
N LYS A 138 -3.82 -9.72 -13.82
CA LYS A 138 -4.29 -9.49 -15.20
C LYS A 138 -5.00 -8.14 -15.34
N HIS A 139 -5.88 -7.81 -14.39
CA HIS A 139 -6.62 -6.54 -14.39
C HIS A 139 -5.68 -5.33 -14.38
N PHE A 140 -4.64 -5.38 -13.54
CA PHE A 140 -3.65 -4.31 -13.41
C PHE A 140 -2.45 -4.43 -14.38
N ARG A 141 -2.50 -5.39 -15.32
CA ARG A 141 -1.41 -5.67 -16.30
C ARG A 141 -0.05 -5.89 -15.65
N MET A 142 -0.04 -6.48 -14.45
CA MET A 142 1.17 -6.77 -13.69
C MET A 142 1.74 -8.14 -14.08
N LYS A 143 3.07 -8.21 -14.22
CA LYS A 143 3.80 -9.45 -14.47
C LYS A 143 4.21 -10.09 -13.13
N GLY A 144 4.33 -11.42 -13.10
CA GLY A 144 4.77 -12.18 -11.93
C GLY A 144 3.78 -13.27 -11.54
N ARG A 145 3.94 -13.81 -10.33
CA ARG A 145 3.03 -14.79 -9.72
C ARG A 145 2.26 -14.14 -8.58
N CYS A 146 0.95 -14.38 -8.51
CA CYS A 146 0.12 -13.92 -7.40
C CYS A 146 0.36 -14.77 -6.14
N LEU A 147 -0.19 -14.36 -4.99
CA LEU A 147 0.03 -15.07 -3.73
C LEU A 147 -0.54 -16.50 -3.78
N LEU A 148 -1.71 -16.70 -4.42
CA LEU A 148 -2.29 -18.03 -4.60
C LEU A 148 -1.38 -18.97 -5.40
N GLU A 149 -0.78 -18.51 -6.49
CA GLU A 149 0.16 -19.29 -7.32
C GLU A 149 1.51 -19.57 -6.64
N ARG A 150 1.80 -18.82 -5.57
CA ARG A 150 2.99 -19.01 -4.73
C ARG A 150 2.71 -19.90 -3.52
N GLU A 151 1.47 -20.39 -3.37
CA GLU A 151 1.02 -21.19 -2.24
C GLU A 151 1.27 -20.51 -0.88
N GLY A 152 1.14 -19.18 -0.84
CA GLY A 152 1.41 -18.37 0.34
C GLY A 152 0.50 -17.16 0.46
N ASP A 153 0.75 -16.36 1.49
CA ASP A 153 0.05 -15.10 1.75
C ASP A 153 1.01 -14.11 2.42
N GLU A 154 0.54 -12.90 2.69
CA GLU A 154 1.32 -11.91 3.46
C GLU A 154 1.50 -12.35 4.92
N ASP A 155 2.67 -12.04 5.50
CA ASP A 155 2.95 -12.28 6.91
C ASP A 155 2.04 -11.40 7.79
N PRO A 156 1.23 -11.97 8.70
CA PRO A 156 0.36 -11.16 9.55
C PRO A 156 1.11 -10.23 10.52
N ALA A 157 2.33 -10.57 10.95
CA ALA A 157 3.11 -9.80 11.92
C ALA A 157 4.01 -8.74 11.25
N LEU A 158 4.50 -9.03 10.05
CA LEU A 158 5.44 -8.16 9.33
C LEU A 158 4.88 -7.58 8.02
N GLY A 159 3.64 -7.90 7.68
CA GLY A 159 3.02 -7.51 6.43
C GLY A 159 2.55 -6.06 6.37
N PRO A 160 1.98 -5.66 5.22
CA PRO A 160 1.56 -4.28 4.97
C PRO A 160 0.53 -3.76 5.98
N LEU A 161 -0.48 -4.54 6.37
CA LEU A 161 -1.48 -4.07 7.35
C LEU A 161 -0.93 -3.93 8.76
N ALA A 162 0.02 -4.76 9.17
CA ALA A 162 0.72 -4.59 10.44
C ALA A 162 1.53 -3.29 10.46
N SER A 163 2.22 -2.99 9.36
CA SER A 163 3.00 -1.76 9.21
C SER A 163 2.10 -0.52 9.24
N VAL A 164 0.96 -0.57 8.54
CA VAL A 164 -0.03 0.51 8.57
C VAL A 164 -0.58 0.76 9.97
N LEU A 165 -0.88 -0.29 10.74
CA LEU A 165 -1.39 -0.12 12.11
C LEU A 165 -0.40 0.65 12.99
N GLU A 166 0.89 0.32 12.90
CA GLU A 166 1.93 1.00 13.67
C GLU A 166 2.01 2.49 13.28
N VAL A 167 1.97 2.80 11.98
CA VAL A 167 1.96 4.19 11.50
C VAL A 167 0.71 4.93 12.00
N LEU A 168 -0.48 4.31 11.93
CA LEU A 168 -1.72 4.92 12.43
C LEU A 168 -1.62 5.25 13.92
N LYS A 169 -1.12 4.33 14.75
CA LYS A 169 -0.92 4.54 16.19
C LYS A 169 0.06 5.68 16.48
N GLU A 170 1.15 5.75 15.72
CA GLU A 170 2.16 6.78 15.88
C GLU A 170 1.66 8.17 15.44
N VAL A 171 0.99 8.26 14.29
CA VAL A 171 0.37 9.50 13.79
C VAL A 171 -0.68 10.00 14.77
N HIS A 172 -1.57 9.11 15.25
CA HIS A 172 -2.57 9.47 16.24
C HIS A 172 -1.93 10.02 17.52
N ARG A 173 -0.92 9.32 18.07
CA ARG A 173 -0.22 9.77 19.28
C ARG A 173 0.38 11.17 19.11
N GLU A 174 1.04 11.42 17.98
CA GLU A 174 1.66 12.70 17.69
C GLU A 174 0.63 13.81 17.49
N TYR A 175 -0.45 13.51 16.77
CA TYR A 175 -1.54 14.44 16.51
C TYR A 175 -2.21 14.93 17.81
N PHE A 176 -2.39 14.05 18.79
CA PHE A 176 -3.00 14.39 20.08
C PHE A 176 -1.99 14.81 21.16
N ALA A 177 -0.68 14.76 20.90
CA ALA A 177 0.35 15.17 21.86
C ALA A 177 0.68 16.66 21.77
N THR A 178 0.42 17.32 20.64
CA THR A 178 0.67 18.78 20.51
C THR A 178 -0.43 19.59 21.19
N GLU A 179 -0.04 20.64 21.89
CA GLU A 179 -0.96 21.63 22.48
C GLU A 179 -1.29 22.77 21.50
N ASN A 180 -0.61 22.83 20.35
CA ASN A 180 -0.74 23.91 19.37
C ASN A 180 -1.75 23.54 18.27
N PRO A 181 -2.95 24.17 18.22
CA PRO A 181 -4.00 23.94 17.21
C PRO A 181 -3.52 24.00 15.75
N GLN A 182 -2.46 24.76 15.47
CA GLN A 182 -1.91 24.90 14.12
C GLN A 182 -1.02 23.73 13.68
N GLU A 183 -0.55 22.92 14.62
CA GLU A 183 0.26 21.71 14.38
C GLU A 183 -0.59 20.44 14.30
N HIS A 184 -1.90 20.54 14.54
CA HIS A 184 -2.85 19.44 14.31
C HIS A 184 -3.17 19.29 12.83
N ASP A 185 -2.19 18.85 12.04
CA ASP A 185 -2.39 18.47 10.65
C ASP A 185 -1.70 17.14 10.35
N VAL A 186 -2.50 16.09 10.20
CA VAL A 186 -2.01 14.74 9.88
C VAL A 186 -1.15 14.72 8.61
N ARG A 187 -1.35 15.65 7.67
CA ARG A 187 -0.58 15.74 6.43
C ARG A 187 0.86 16.12 6.68
N GLU A 188 1.10 17.07 7.58
CA GLU A 188 2.45 17.48 7.97
C GLU A 188 3.15 16.39 8.80
N ILE A 189 2.41 15.71 9.68
CA ILE A 189 2.90 14.54 10.42
C ILE A 189 3.36 13.44 9.45
N LEU A 190 2.51 13.07 8.48
CA LEU A 190 2.84 12.07 7.45
C LEU A 190 4.04 12.49 6.62
N LYS A 191 4.09 13.75 6.19
CA LYS A 191 5.21 14.29 5.39
C LYS A 191 6.54 14.16 6.12
N ARG A 192 6.61 14.56 7.40
CA ARG A 192 7.83 14.41 8.20
C ARG A 192 8.23 12.95 8.39
N ARG A 193 7.25 12.08 8.64
CA ARG A 193 7.49 10.64 8.83
C ARG A 193 8.01 9.98 7.57
N LYS A 194 7.42 10.29 6.41
CA LYS A 194 7.94 9.85 5.10
C LYS A 194 9.37 10.31 4.90
N ALA A 195 9.68 11.58 5.12
CA ALA A 195 11.03 12.13 4.98
C ALA A 195 12.07 11.49 5.93
N ALA A 196 11.64 10.83 7.01
CA ALA A 196 12.54 10.11 7.90
C ALA A 196 12.91 8.70 7.41
N VAL A 197 12.14 8.12 6.47
CA VAL A 197 12.27 6.71 6.05
C VAL A 197 13.62 6.40 5.42
N LEU A 198 14.05 7.23 4.47
CA LEU A 198 15.32 7.10 3.74
C LEU A 198 16.29 8.25 4.06
N SER A 199 16.08 8.94 5.19
CA SER A 199 16.99 9.97 5.66
C SER A 199 18.42 9.40 5.79
N GLY A 200 19.40 10.14 5.26
CA GLY A 200 20.80 9.74 5.20
C GLY A 200 21.16 8.82 4.02
N CYS A 201 20.19 8.40 3.19
CA CYS A 201 20.49 7.70 1.95
C CYS A 201 20.79 8.69 0.81
N LYS A 202 21.93 8.49 0.13
CA LYS A 202 22.16 9.04 -1.21
C LYS A 202 21.98 7.95 -2.26
N ILE A 203 21.08 8.17 -3.22
CA ILE A 203 20.64 7.17 -4.20
C ILE A 203 21.06 7.58 -5.61
N CYS A 204 21.68 6.66 -6.34
CA CYS A 204 21.96 6.81 -7.76
C CYS A 204 21.14 5.80 -8.58
N PHE A 205 20.54 6.25 -9.68
CA PHE A 205 19.72 5.39 -10.54
C PHE A 205 20.51 4.90 -11.78
N SER A 206 20.30 3.63 -12.14
CA SER A 206 20.88 2.99 -13.34
C SER A 206 19.81 2.24 -14.12
N ARG A 207 19.60 2.61 -15.39
CA ARG A 207 18.58 2.01 -16.28
C ARG A 207 17.15 1.97 -15.70
N CYS A 208 16.81 2.92 -14.82
CA CYS A 208 15.44 3.04 -14.30
C CYS A 208 14.55 3.93 -15.17
N PHE A 209 15.14 4.82 -15.98
CA PHE A 209 14.39 5.87 -16.69
C PHE A 209 14.60 5.75 -18.21
N PRO A 210 13.58 6.03 -19.03
CA PRO A 210 13.72 6.11 -20.49
C PRO A 210 14.76 7.17 -20.91
N LYS A 211 15.43 6.94 -22.03
CA LYS A 211 16.37 7.93 -22.59
C LYS A 211 15.62 9.24 -22.91
N GLY A 212 16.22 10.37 -22.55
CA GLY A 212 15.65 11.71 -22.79
C GLY A 212 14.64 12.18 -21.74
N THR A 213 14.37 11.40 -20.69
CA THR A 213 13.60 11.86 -19.53
C THR A 213 14.52 12.57 -18.55
N GLU A 214 14.13 13.75 -18.08
CA GLU A 214 14.83 14.42 -16.98
C GLU A 214 14.70 13.57 -15.70
N PRO A 215 15.81 13.11 -15.08
CA PRO A 215 15.74 12.17 -13.96
C PRO A 215 14.91 12.68 -12.78
N GLY A 216 15.01 13.97 -12.47
CA GLY A 216 14.29 14.63 -11.36
C GLY A 216 12.77 14.62 -11.54
N ASP A 217 12.28 14.49 -12.77
CA ASP A 217 10.85 14.43 -13.03
C ASP A 217 10.23 13.03 -12.90
N HIS A 218 11.08 12.00 -12.87
CA HIS A 218 10.61 10.63 -12.83
C HIS A 218 9.92 10.30 -11.49
N PRO A 219 8.75 9.63 -11.48
CA PRO A 219 8.00 9.34 -10.24
C PRO A 219 8.81 8.59 -9.17
N LEU A 220 9.67 7.66 -9.58
CA LEU A 220 10.54 6.92 -8.66
C LEU A 220 11.61 7.81 -8.00
N TRP A 221 12.12 8.83 -8.71
CA TRP A 221 13.05 9.81 -8.15
C TRP A 221 12.34 10.67 -7.11
N LYS A 222 11.19 11.25 -7.50
CA LYS A 222 10.35 12.07 -6.62
C LYS A 222 9.92 11.29 -5.37
N LEU A 223 9.61 10.00 -5.50
CA LEU A 223 9.28 9.14 -4.37
C LEU A 223 10.48 8.94 -3.42
N ALA A 224 11.68 8.72 -3.95
CA ALA A 224 12.88 8.60 -3.12
C ALA A 224 13.15 9.89 -2.33
N GLU A 225 12.99 11.06 -2.95
CA GLU A 225 13.11 12.36 -2.29
C GLU A 225 11.97 12.61 -1.29
N GLU A 226 10.73 12.22 -1.60
CA GLU A 226 9.58 12.27 -0.67
C GLU A 226 9.86 11.44 0.59
N LEU A 227 10.61 10.34 0.45
CA LEU A 227 11.07 9.51 1.57
C LEU A 227 12.35 10.03 2.26
N GLY A 228 12.89 11.17 1.84
CA GLY A 228 14.03 11.83 2.48
C GLY A 228 15.41 11.40 1.97
N ALA A 229 15.49 10.65 0.87
CA ALA A 229 16.76 10.37 0.22
C ALA A 229 17.26 11.57 -0.60
N VAL A 230 18.57 11.70 -0.74
CA VAL A 230 19.19 12.60 -1.71
C VAL A 230 19.45 11.82 -2.99
N CYS A 231 18.87 12.25 -4.10
CA CYS A 231 19.07 11.58 -5.39
C CYS A 231 20.22 12.21 -6.18
N SER A 232 20.98 11.37 -6.89
CA SER A 232 22.12 11.77 -7.71
C SER A 232 22.07 11.09 -9.07
N VAL A 233 22.45 11.82 -10.12
CA VAL A 233 22.63 11.26 -11.46
C VAL A 233 23.94 10.48 -11.53
N ASP A 234 24.97 10.96 -10.84
CA ASP A 234 26.30 10.39 -10.90
C ASP A 234 26.60 9.48 -9.71
N LEU A 235 27.43 8.47 -9.98
CA LEU A 235 27.97 7.59 -8.96
C LEU A 235 29.26 8.20 -8.41
N ASP A 236 29.23 8.57 -7.12
CA ASP A 236 30.38 9.09 -6.39
C ASP A 236 30.55 8.34 -5.05
N GLY A 237 31.63 8.64 -4.32
CA GLY A 237 31.95 7.96 -3.05
C GLY A 237 30.99 8.25 -1.89
N THR A 238 30.02 9.15 -2.06
CA THR A 238 28.99 9.45 -1.05
C THR A 238 27.67 8.72 -1.32
N VAL A 239 27.55 8.05 -2.47
CA VAL A 239 26.36 7.25 -2.81
C VAL A 239 26.29 6.02 -1.90
N THR A 240 25.14 5.83 -1.29
CA THR A 240 24.87 4.70 -0.37
C THR A 240 24.16 3.54 -1.07
N HIS A 241 23.36 3.83 -2.11
CA HIS A 241 22.57 2.84 -2.83
C HIS A 241 22.57 3.14 -4.34
N VAL A 242 22.70 2.09 -5.14
CA VAL A 242 22.40 2.12 -6.57
C VAL A 242 21.10 1.38 -6.83
N VAL A 243 20.09 2.07 -7.35
CA VAL A 243 18.82 1.48 -7.75
C VAL A 243 18.88 1.13 -9.23
N THR A 244 18.71 -0.14 -9.57
CA THR A 244 18.81 -0.62 -10.96
C THR A 244 17.79 -1.71 -11.30
N THR A 245 17.38 -1.74 -12.57
CA THR A 245 16.59 -2.85 -13.14
C THR A 245 17.48 -3.96 -13.73
N SER A 246 18.80 -3.71 -13.79
CA SER A 246 19.79 -4.60 -14.40
C SER A 246 21.10 -4.53 -13.63
N GLU A 247 21.50 -5.65 -13.03
CA GLU A 247 22.72 -5.76 -12.21
C GLU A 247 24.00 -5.68 -13.07
N GLY A 248 23.94 -6.04 -14.35
CA GLY A 248 25.07 -5.95 -15.28
C GLY A 248 25.36 -4.57 -15.85
N THR A 249 24.95 -3.48 -15.17
CA THR A 249 25.28 -2.12 -15.62
C THR A 249 26.62 -1.68 -15.06
N GLU A 250 27.38 -0.85 -15.78
CA GLU A 250 28.67 -0.31 -15.30
C GLU A 250 28.54 0.34 -13.92
N LYS A 251 27.47 1.11 -13.68
CA LYS A 251 27.19 1.70 -12.36
C LYS A 251 26.95 0.66 -11.27
N ALA A 252 26.22 -0.41 -11.57
CA ALA A 252 25.93 -1.46 -10.59
C ALA A 252 27.18 -2.29 -10.26
N LEU A 253 27.97 -2.65 -11.28
CA LEU A 253 29.24 -3.37 -11.10
C LEU A 253 30.23 -2.53 -10.28
N LYS A 254 30.41 -1.26 -10.64
CA LYS A 254 31.28 -0.34 -9.89
C LYS A 254 30.79 -0.09 -8.46
N ALA A 255 29.47 0.01 -8.27
CA ALA A 255 28.88 0.15 -6.93
C ALA A 255 29.19 -1.07 -6.06
N ALA A 256 29.06 -2.29 -6.60
CA ALA A 256 29.41 -3.51 -5.89
C ALA A 256 30.89 -3.55 -5.49
N GLU A 257 31.80 -3.14 -6.38
CA GLU A 257 33.24 -3.02 -6.07
C GLU A 257 33.54 -2.01 -4.95
N MET A 258 32.73 -0.95 -4.84
CA MET A 258 32.84 0.09 -3.82
C MET A 258 32.13 -0.28 -2.51
N GLY A 259 31.50 -1.45 -2.41
CA GLY A 259 30.68 -1.84 -1.25
C GLY A 259 29.38 -1.04 -1.10
N ILE A 260 28.90 -0.43 -2.18
CA ILE A 260 27.63 0.29 -2.24
C ILE A 260 26.50 -0.70 -2.50
N HIS A 261 25.39 -0.57 -1.77
CA HIS A 261 24.24 -1.47 -1.92
C HIS A 261 23.60 -1.35 -3.31
N VAL A 262 23.49 -2.45 -4.04
CA VAL A 262 22.78 -2.52 -5.33
C VAL A 262 21.39 -3.10 -5.10
N VAL A 263 20.35 -2.31 -5.35
CA VAL A 263 18.95 -2.69 -5.07
C VAL A 263 18.05 -2.50 -6.28
N LYS A 264 16.89 -3.16 -6.28
CA LYS A 264 15.85 -3.00 -7.32
C LYS A 264 14.89 -1.86 -6.94
N PRO A 265 14.15 -1.25 -7.90
CA PRO A 265 13.14 -0.22 -7.62
C PRO A 265 12.13 -0.61 -6.52
N GLY A 266 11.82 -1.90 -6.40
CA GLY A 266 10.95 -2.42 -5.35
C GLY A 266 11.42 -2.12 -3.92
N TRP A 267 12.72 -1.86 -3.69
CA TRP A 267 13.24 -1.46 -2.38
C TRP A 267 12.70 -0.10 -1.91
N ILE A 268 12.54 0.86 -2.83
CA ILE A 268 11.93 2.17 -2.51
C ILE A 268 10.45 1.98 -2.19
N HIS A 269 9.73 1.20 -3.00
CA HIS A 269 8.30 0.92 -2.76
C HIS A 269 8.06 0.16 -1.46
N ALA A 270 8.85 -0.87 -1.17
CA ALA A 270 8.79 -1.57 0.11
C ALA A 270 9.06 -0.60 1.27
N SER A 271 10.02 0.33 1.12
CA SER A 271 10.30 1.32 2.15
C SER A 271 9.12 2.26 2.40
N LEU A 272 8.40 2.66 1.34
CA LEU A 272 7.15 3.41 1.44
C LEU A 272 6.07 2.60 2.18
N TYR A 273 5.76 1.39 1.72
CA TYR A 273 4.64 0.60 2.25
C TYR A 273 4.82 0.20 3.72
N HIS A 274 6.06 0.02 4.14
CA HIS A 274 6.40 -0.32 5.52
C HIS A 274 6.76 0.89 6.40
N PHE A 275 6.79 2.10 5.83
CA PHE A 275 7.22 3.33 6.50
C PHE A 275 8.58 3.20 7.21
N LYS A 276 9.46 2.36 6.68
CA LYS A 276 10.77 2.00 7.24
C LYS A 276 11.71 1.63 6.10
N LYS A 277 12.99 2.00 6.20
CA LYS A 277 14.00 1.59 5.21
C LYS A 277 13.98 0.07 5.05
N ALA A 278 13.67 -0.39 3.83
CA ALA A 278 13.64 -1.82 3.53
C ALA A 278 15.04 -2.44 3.69
N PRO A 279 15.13 -3.72 4.07
CA PRO A 279 16.42 -4.39 4.15
C PRO A 279 17.07 -4.46 2.77
N THR A 280 18.37 -4.16 2.72
CA THR A 280 19.23 -4.41 1.58
C THR A 280 19.67 -5.87 1.69
N VAL A 281 18.93 -6.78 1.07
CA VAL A 281 19.34 -8.19 1.04
C VAL A 281 20.44 -8.32 -0.01
N ASP A 282 21.57 -8.91 0.37
CA ASP A 282 22.66 -9.31 -0.54
C ASP A 282 22.20 -10.38 -1.54
#